data_AF-A0A1Y1LFY1-F1
#
_entry.id   AF-A0A1Y1LFY1-F1
#
_cell.length_a   1.000
_cell.length_b   1.000
_cell.length_c   1.000
_cell.angle_alpha   90.00
_cell.angle_beta   90.00
_cell.angle_gamma   90.00
#
_symmetry.space_group_name_H-M   'P 1'
#
loop_
_entity.id
_entity.type
_entity.pdbx_description
1 polymer ?
#
loop_
_entity_poly.entity_id
_entity_poly.type
_entity_poly.pdbx_seq_one_letter_code
_entity_poly.pdbx_strand_id
1 'polypeptide(L)'
;MRVDGINQKKRERKRFLWYCLYSWTIPLVITLSAFTVQEFKSSLPESMEPLAPALGDFSCFFEESTNLVAFLVWFMLPIAIVCVCNTFFFVKTIMYCYKVKNEIEKMMDSNLSKNECNKILIADKERLRMVVRLLLVMGIPWMFEAISGACIPPDAGGPLEVVEIIFDSINVLQGFFIFCVFVLKMKFLKALKRRFTGKKRPHRIIRSNYSGVTASSYIDVTSPKLVNIST
;
A
#
# COMPACT_ATOMS: atom_id res chain seq x y z
N MET A 1 8.30 -20.37 22.93
CA MET A 1 8.18 -20.43 21.45
C MET A 1 6.75 -20.42 20.92
N ARG A 2 5.85 -21.36 21.27
CA ARG A 2 4.46 -21.39 20.72
C ARG A 2 3.58 -20.24 21.23
N VAL A 3 3.73 -19.87 22.51
CA VAL A 3 3.01 -18.75 23.16
C VAL A 3 3.46 -17.39 22.60
N ASP A 4 4.76 -17.22 22.36
CA ASP A 4 5.34 -16.00 21.77
C ASP A 4 4.77 -15.71 20.37
N GLY A 5 4.60 -16.75 19.56
CA GLY A 5 4.01 -16.64 18.23
C GLY A 5 2.52 -16.29 18.24
N ILE A 6 1.75 -16.73 19.23
CA ILE A 6 0.33 -16.36 19.39
C ILE A 6 0.20 -14.90 19.82
N ASN A 7 1.04 -14.46 20.76
CA ASN A 7 1.07 -13.09 21.24
C ASN A 7 1.51 -12.10 20.14
N GLN A 8 2.48 -12.49 19.30
CA GLN A 8 2.89 -11.70 18.14
C GLN A 8 1.75 -11.53 17.12
N LYS A 9 1.05 -12.61 16.75
CA LYS A 9 -0.09 -12.55 15.82
C LYS A 9 -1.23 -11.68 16.35
N LYS A 10 -1.54 -11.77 17.65
CA LYS A 10 -2.53 -10.90 18.30
C LYS A 10 -2.12 -9.43 18.20
N ARG A 11 -0.84 -9.11 18.45
CA ARG A 11 -0.30 -7.75 18.33
C ARG A 11 -0.35 -7.22 16.90
N GLU A 12 0.02 -8.03 15.92
CA GLU A 12 -0.06 -7.67 14.49
C GLU A 12 -1.51 -7.42 14.05
N ARG A 13 -2.45 -8.28 14.45
CA ARG A 13 -3.88 -8.08 14.17
C ARG A 13 -4.43 -6.81 14.82
N LYS A 14 -4.06 -6.53 16.07
CA LYS A 14 -4.45 -5.29 16.76
C LYS A 14 -3.92 -4.06 16.01
N ARG A 15 -2.66 -4.06 15.58
CA ARG A 15 -2.08 -2.99 14.76
C ARG A 15 -2.82 -2.81 13.44
N PHE A 16 -3.14 -3.91 12.76
CA PHE A 16 -3.92 -3.86 11.52
C PHE A 16 -5.30 -3.22 11.72
N LEU A 17 -6.02 -3.57 12.79
CA LEU A 17 -7.31 -2.96 13.10
C LEU A 17 -7.19 -1.45 13.36
N TRP A 18 -6.15 -1.00 14.07
CA TRP A 18 -5.89 0.43 14.25
C TRP A 18 -5.60 1.14 12.93
N TYR A 19 -4.83 0.51 12.03
CA TYR A 19 -4.59 1.08 10.69
C TYR A 19 -5.90 1.19 9.89
N CYS A 20 -6.76 0.16 9.92
CA CYS A 20 -8.07 0.25 9.29
C CYS A 20 -8.88 1.40 9.87
N LEU A 21 -9.04 1.45 11.19
CA LEU A 21 -9.83 2.49 11.85
C LEU A 21 -9.34 3.89 11.44
N TYR A 22 -8.03 4.14 11.51
CA TYR A 22 -7.42 5.38 11.07
C TYR A 22 -7.75 5.71 9.61
N SER A 23 -7.58 4.75 8.70
CA SER A 23 -7.80 4.95 7.26
C SER A 23 -9.25 5.21 6.88
N TRP A 24 -10.23 4.71 7.62
CA TRP A 24 -11.65 4.95 7.35
C TRP A 24 -12.18 6.20 8.05
N THR A 25 -11.79 6.42 9.30
CA THR A 25 -12.32 7.51 10.11
C THR A 25 -11.87 8.88 9.62
N ILE A 26 -10.62 9.04 9.19
CA ILE A 26 -10.11 10.36 8.76
C ILE A 26 -10.83 10.88 7.51
N PRO A 27 -10.93 10.12 6.39
CA PRO A 27 -11.69 10.57 5.24
C PRO A 27 -13.15 10.84 5.59
N LEU A 28 -13.77 9.97 6.40
CA LEU A 28 -15.16 10.13 6.83
C LEU A 28 -15.37 11.45 7.59
N VAL A 29 -14.47 11.79 8.52
CA VAL A 29 -14.53 13.05 9.26
C VAL A 29 -14.41 14.25 8.32
N ILE A 30 -13.44 14.23 7.40
CA ILE A 30 -13.23 15.32 6.41
C ILE A 30 -14.47 15.47 5.51
N THR A 31 -15.03 14.37 5.02
CA THR A 31 -16.22 14.39 4.16
C THR A 31 -17.46 14.85 4.92
N LEU A 32 -17.67 14.39 6.16
CA LEU A 32 -18.79 14.84 6.97
C LEU A 32 -18.67 16.32 7.33
N SER A 33 -17.48 16.81 7.66
CA SER A 33 -17.32 18.24 7.94
C SER A 33 -17.57 19.08 6.70
N ALA A 34 -17.06 18.68 5.52
CA ALA A 34 -17.35 19.35 4.26
C ALA A 34 -18.87 19.40 3.99
N PHE A 35 -19.56 18.27 4.18
CA PHE A 35 -21.01 18.16 4.03
C PHE A 35 -21.75 19.10 4.98
N THR A 36 -21.37 19.13 6.26
CA THR A 36 -22.01 20.04 7.23
C THR A 36 -21.81 21.51 6.86
N VAL A 37 -20.62 21.90 6.42
CA VAL A 37 -20.35 23.29 6.01
C VAL A 37 -21.17 23.65 4.77
N GLN A 38 -21.39 22.71 3.85
CA GLN A 38 -22.27 22.90 2.70
C GLN A 38 -23.73 23.11 3.11
N GLU A 39 -24.29 22.24 3.96
CA GLU A 39 -25.70 22.32 4.40
C GLU A 39 -26.00 23.59 5.20
N PHE A 40 -25.05 24.06 6.02
CA PHE A 40 -25.20 25.27 6.83
C PHE A 40 -24.65 26.54 6.15
N LYS A 41 -24.41 26.52 4.84
CA LYS A 41 -23.84 27.65 4.08
C LYS A 41 -24.59 28.96 4.32
N SER A 42 -25.92 28.91 4.37
CA SER A 42 -26.79 30.09 4.60
C SER A 42 -26.69 30.69 6.00
N SER A 43 -26.15 29.94 6.96
CA SER A 43 -25.95 30.37 8.35
C SER A 43 -24.50 30.80 8.63
N LEU A 44 -23.60 30.69 7.64
CA LEU A 44 -22.21 31.11 7.77
C LEU A 44 -22.09 32.65 7.68
N PRO A 45 -21.17 33.26 8.44
CA PRO A 45 -20.77 34.65 8.22
C PRO A 45 -20.25 34.85 6.79
N GLU A 46 -20.46 36.03 6.19
CA GLU A 46 -19.95 36.37 4.84
C GLU A 46 -18.44 36.13 4.70
N SER A 47 -17.66 36.35 5.76
CA SER A 47 -16.21 36.09 5.75
C SER A 47 -15.83 34.61 5.64
N MET A 48 -16.76 33.70 5.92
CA MET A 48 -16.57 32.24 5.87
C MET A 48 -17.32 31.58 4.71
N GLU A 49 -18.08 32.35 3.93
CA GLU A 49 -18.78 31.85 2.73
C GLU A 49 -17.83 31.14 1.74
N PRO A 50 -16.58 31.63 1.50
CA PRO A 50 -15.64 30.93 0.59
C PRO A 50 -15.21 29.54 1.10
N LEU A 51 -15.41 29.23 2.39
CA LEU A 51 -15.12 27.91 2.94
C LEU A 51 -16.17 26.87 2.54
N ALA A 52 -17.36 27.29 2.11
CA ALA A 52 -18.39 26.38 1.66
C ALA A 52 -17.94 25.67 0.36
N PRO A 53 -18.00 24.33 0.31
CA PRO A 53 -17.64 23.56 -0.88
C PRO A 53 -18.32 23.98 -2.18
N ALA A 54 -19.54 24.52 -2.10
CA ALA A 54 -20.39 24.90 -3.23
C ALA A 54 -20.62 23.77 -4.25
N LEU A 55 -20.60 22.52 -3.78
CA LEU A 55 -20.80 21.34 -4.62
C LEU A 55 -22.22 21.33 -5.19
N GLY A 56 -22.34 21.27 -6.52
CA GLY A 56 -23.61 21.26 -7.23
C GLY A 56 -24.15 22.65 -7.61
N ASP A 57 -23.49 23.73 -7.20
CA ASP A 57 -23.89 25.10 -7.60
C ASP A 57 -23.52 25.38 -9.07
N PHE A 58 -22.28 25.02 -9.46
CA PHE A 58 -21.78 25.15 -10.84
C PHE A 58 -21.23 23.83 -11.40
N SER A 59 -20.58 23.04 -10.54
CA SER A 59 -19.99 21.73 -10.86
C SER A 59 -20.23 20.73 -9.75
N CYS A 60 -20.23 19.44 -10.08
CA CYS A 60 -20.34 18.34 -9.11
C CYS A 60 -18.99 17.99 -8.43
N PHE A 61 -17.99 18.87 -8.55
CA PHE A 61 -16.64 18.69 -8.02
C PHE A 61 -16.08 20.03 -7.54
N PHE A 62 -15.00 19.98 -6.74
CA PHE A 62 -14.28 21.17 -6.29
C PHE A 62 -13.59 21.84 -7.47
N GLU A 63 -14.19 22.92 -7.97
CA GLU A 63 -13.69 23.62 -9.15
C GLU A 63 -12.88 24.85 -8.76
N GLU A 64 -11.57 24.80 -9.08
CA GLU A 64 -10.59 25.81 -8.71
C GLU A 64 -10.97 27.23 -9.19
N SER A 65 -11.53 27.32 -10.39
CA SER A 65 -11.92 28.58 -11.03
C SER A 65 -13.10 29.28 -10.35
N THR A 66 -13.94 28.55 -9.63
CA THR A 66 -15.15 29.09 -8.98
C THR A 66 -14.93 29.36 -7.50
N ASN A 67 -14.24 28.46 -6.78
CA ASN A 67 -13.95 28.63 -5.36
C ASN A 67 -12.61 27.97 -4.98
N LEU A 68 -11.53 28.71 -5.21
CA LEU A 68 -10.16 28.32 -4.88
C LEU A 68 -9.99 27.97 -3.39
N VAL A 69 -10.64 28.70 -2.48
CA VAL A 69 -10.50 28.46 -1.03
C VAL A 69 -11.06 27.10 -0.65
N ALA A 70 -12.26 26.76 -1.13
CA ALA A 70 -12.86 25.46 -0.90
C ALA A 70 -12.03 24.32 -1.52
N PHE A 71 -11.56 24.49 -2.76
CA PHE A 71 -10.68 23.52 -3.43
C PHE A 71 -9.40 23.26 -2.61
N LEU A 72 -8.74 24.33 -2.15
CA LEU A 72 -7.52 24.21 -1.37
C LEU A 72 -7.75 23.53 -0.02
N VAL A 73 -8.80 23.90 0.72
CA VAL A 73 -9.03 23.41 2.09
C VAL A 73 -9.56 21.98 2.10
N TRP A 74 -10.56 21.68 1.25
CA TRP A 74 -11.28 20.42 1.31
C TRP A 74 -10.66 19.30 0.46
N PHE A 75 -9.91 19.66 -0.58
CA PHE A 75 -9.31 18.71 -1.49
C PHE A 75 -7.77 18.74 -1.38
N MET A 76 -7.12 19.83 -1.81
CA MET A 76 -5.66 19.85 -1.92
C MET A 76 -4.93 19.70 -0.59
N LEU A 77 -5.40 20.34 0.49
CA LEU A 77 -4.73 20.31 1.79
C LEU A 77 -4.65 18.89 2.38
N PRO A 78 -5.76 18.13 2.51
CA PRO A 78 -5.70 16.73 2.95
C PRO A 78 -4.74 15.87 2.13
N ILE A 79 -4.77 16.02 0.81
CA ILE A 79 -3.93 15.28 -0.13
C ILE A 79 -2.46 15.65 0.06
N ALA A 80 -2.15 16.94 0.11
CA ALA A 80 -0.80 17.46 0.32
C ALA A 80 -0.20 16.95 1.63
N ILE A 81 -0.98 16.94 2.73
CA ILE A 81 -0.54 16.38 4.02
C ILE A 81 -0.12 14.91 3.86
N VAL A 82 -0.96 14.10 3.20
CA VAL A 82 -0.66 12.67 2.97
C VAL A 82 0.59 12.51 2.11
N CYS A 83 0.74 13.31 1.05
CA CYS A 83 1.91 13.31 0.18
C CYS A 83 3.20 13.69 0.91
N VAL A 84 3.16 14.72 1.75
CA VAL A 84 4.30 15.15 2.59
C VAL A 84 4.68 14.06 3.59
N CYS A 85 3.71 13.49 4.32
CA CYS A 85 3.96 12.38 5.24
C CYS A 85 4.56 11.16 4.52
N ASN A 86 4.02 10.80 3.35
CA ASN A 86 4.53 9.69 2.55
C ASN A 86 5.97 9.94 2.08
N THR A 87 6.29 11.16 1.66
CA THR A 87 7.65 11.55 1.24
C THR A 87 8.62 11.49 2.41
N PHE A 88 8.23 12.00 3.59
CA PHE A 88 9.04 11.89 4.79
C PHE A 88 9.34 10.42 5.15
N PHE A 89 8.33 9.55 5.14
CA PHE A 89 8.51 8.12 5.39
C PHE A 89 9.36 7.43 4.31
N PHE A 90 9.25 7.87 3.06
CA PHE A 90 10.09 7.39 1.97
C PHE A 90 11.56 7.69 2.19
N VAL A 91 11.89 8.95 2.48
CA VAL A 91 13.27 9.36 2.76
C VAL A 91 13.82 8.59 3.97
N LYS A 92 13.05 8.49 5.07
CA LYS A 92 13.45 7.71 6.25
C LYS A 92 13.68 6.24 5.93
N THR A 93 12.82 5.63 5.14
CA THR A 93 12.95 4.22 4.73
C THR A 93 14.19 4.00 3.89
N ILE A 94 14.46 4.90 2.93
CA ILE A 94 15.67 4.83 2.09
C ILE A 94 16.93 4.95 2.95
N MET A 95 17.01 5.97 3.82
CA MET A 95 18.15 6.19 4.70
C MET A 95 18.39 4.99 5.62
N TYR A 96 17.32 4.41 6.17
CA TYR A 96 17.39 3.21 6.97
C TYR A 96 17.92 2.02 6.16
N CYS A 97 17.38 1.77 4.96
CA CYS A 97 17.84 0.70 4.08
C CYS A 97 19.32 0.84 3.71
N TYR A 98 19.79 2.06 3.43
CA TYR A 98 21.22 2.31 3.17
C TYR A 98 22.09 2.03 4.38
N LYS A 99 21.67 2.48 5.57
CA LYS A 99 22.39 2.22 6.82
C LYS A 99 22.49 0.72 7.12
N VAL A 100 21.38 -0.01 7.04
CA VAL A 100 21.34 -1.46 7.28
C VAL A 100 22.19 -2.20 6.26
N LYS A 101 22.15 -1.82 4.99
CA LYS A 101 23.00 -2.42 3.96
C LYS A 101 24.49 -2.27 4.30
N ASN A 102 24.91 -1.08 4.70
CA ASN A 102 26.30 -0.80 5.09
C ASN A 102 26.72 -1.57 6.37
N GLU A 103 25.84 -1.68 7.36
CA GLU A 103 26.09 -2.48 8.56
C GLU A 103 26.22 -3.98 8.23
N ILE A 104 25.39 -4.50 7.34
CA ILE A 104 25.45 -5.90 6.91
C ILE A 104 26.72 -6.19 6.11
N GLU A 105 27.14 -5.29 5.22
CA GLU A 105 28.41 -5.42 4.48
C GLU A 105 29.60 -5.50 5.44
N LYS A 106 29.62 -4.68 6.50
CA LYS A 106 30.65 -4.74 7.55
C LYS A 106 30.60 -6.02 8.40
N MET A 107 29.41 -6.55 8.66
CA MET A 107 29.24 -7.77 9.47
C MET A 107 29.50 -9.05 8.68
N MET A 108 29.37 -9.04 7.35
CA MET A 108 29.60 -10.21 6.50
C MET A 108 31.06 -10.68 6.51
N ASP A 109 32.01 -9.80 6.82
CA ASP A 109 33.42 -10.14 7.08
C ASP A 109 33.63 -10.89 8.41
N SER A 110 32.63 -10.87 9.31
CA SER A 110 32.73 -11.38 10.68
C SER A 110 31.85 -12.61 10.94
N ASN A 111 31.90 -13.67 10.13
CA ASN A 111 31.30 -15.00 10.37
C ASN A 111 29.84 -15.05 10.91
N LEU A 112 29.07 -13.97 10.85
CA LEU A 112 27.71 -13.92 11.34
C LEU A 112 26.82 -14.75 10.40
N SER A 113 25.87 -15.50 10.97
CA SER A 113 25.00 -16.41 10.22
C SER A 113 24.35 -15.71 9.02
N LYS A 114 24.83 -16.04 7.82
CA LYS A 114 24.33 -15.52 6.52
C LYS A 114 22.81 -15.55 6.41
N ASN A 115 22.14 -16.43 7.16
CA ASN A 115 20.68 -16.51 7.24
C ASN A 115 20.02 -15.30 7.93
N GLU A 116 20.57 -14.76 9.01
CA GLU A 116 19.97 -13.61 9.70
C GLU A 116 20.13 -12.32 8.88
N CYS A 117 21.31 -12.09 8.30
CA CYS A 117 21.52 -10.97 7.36
C CYS A 117 20.56 -11.02 6.16
N ASN A 118 20.37 -12.21 5.56
CA ASN A 118 19.42 -12.37 4.46
C ASN A 118 17.97 -12.06 4.86
N LYS A 119 17.52 -12.44 6.06
CA LYS A 119 16.16 -12.11 6.54
C LYS A 119 15.95 -10.59 6.64
N ILE A 120 16.93 -9.88 7.17
CA ILE A 120 16.89 -8.41 7.32
C ILE A 120 16.83 -7.75 5.93
N LEU A 121 17.70 -8.16 5.00
CA LEU A 121 17.71 -7.64 3.62
C LEU A 121 16.39 -7.89 2.89
N ILE A 122 15.77 -9.06 3.10
CA ILE A 122 14.47 -9.39 2.52
C ILE A 122 13.38 -8.46 3.07
N ALA A 123 13.35 -8.24 4.38
CA ALA A 123 12.38 -7.35 5.03
C ALA A 123 12.52 -5.90 4.52
N ASP A 124 13.75 -5.40 4.38
CA ASP A 124 14.00 -4.05 3.89
C ASP A 124 13.69 -3.89 2.41
N LYS A 125 13.95 -4.91 1.59
CA LYS A 125 13.52 -4.94 0.19
C LYS A 125 12.00 -4.91 0.05
N GLU A 126 11.27 -5.56 0.96
CA GLU A 126 9.81 -5.50 0.98
C GLU A 126 9.29 -4.14 1.43
N ARG A 127 9.90 -3.52 2.45
CA ARG A 127 9.61 -2.14 2.88
C ARG A 127 9.85 -1.14 1.75
N LEU A 128 11.04 -1.14 1.16
CA LEU A 128 11.40 -0.24 0.05
C LEU A 128 10.43 -0.42 -1.12
N ARG A 129 10.09 -1.67 -1.46
CA ARG A 129 9.11 -1.94 -2.52
C ARG A 129 7.76 -1.33 -2.20
N MET A 130 7.27 -1.45 -0.95
CA MET A 130 5.99 -0.85 -0.57
C MET A 130 6.01 0.66 -0.74
N VAL A 131 7.09 1.34 -0.31
CA VAL A 131 7.13 2.80 -0.42
C VAL A 131 7.34 3.30 -1.84
N VAL A 132 8.16 2.64 -2.66
CA VAL A 132 8.30 2.96 -4.10
C VAL A 132 6.95 2.87 -4.82
N ARG A 133 6.15 1.85 -4.49
CA ARG A 133 4.80 1.70 -5.04
C ARG A 133 3.88 2.84 -4.62
N LEU A 134 4.00 3.29 -3.38
CA LEU A 134 3.25 4.42 -2.86
C LEU A 134 3.62 5.71 -3.62
N LEU A 135 4.92 5.94 -3.87
CA LEU A 135 5.40 7.09 -4.65
C LEU A 135 4.93 7.05 -6.11
N LEU A 136 5.02 5.90 -6.77
CA LEU A 136 4.62 5.79 -8.18
C LEU A 136 3.12 5.98 -8.39
N VAL A 137 2.30 5.39 -7.51
CA VAL A 137 0.84 5.43 -7.64
C VAL A 137 0.28 6.76 -7.13
N MET A 138 0.74 7.23 -5.97
CA MET A 138 0.14 8.37 -5.26
C MET A 138 1.05 9.59 -5.17
N GLY A 139 2.31 9.52 -5.57
CA GLY A 139 3.21 10.67 -5.55
C GLY A 139 3.19 11.41 -6.88
N ILE A 140 3.49 10.69 -7.96
CA ILE A 140 3.68 11.30 -9.29
C ILE A 140 2.42 12.01 -9.80
N PRO A 141 1.20 11.42 -9.77
CA PRO A 141 0.00 12.09 -10.28
C PRO A 141 -0.32 13.37 -9.49
N TRP A 142 -0.24 13.31 -8.17
CA TRP A 142 -0.56 14.44 -7.29
C TRP A 142 0.46 15.57 -7.33
N MET A 143 1.75 15.25 -7.51
CA MET A 143 2.77 16.27 -7.75
C MET A 143 2.54 16.98 -9.08
N PHE A 144 2.07 16.24 -10.09
CA PHE A 144 1.71 16.84 -11.37
C PHE A 144 0.47 17.73 -11.25
N GLU A 145 -0.60 17.26 -10.61
CA GLU A 145 -1.84 18.01 -10.39
C GLU A 145 -1.60 19.31 -9.60
N ALA A 146 -0.70 19.26 -8.61
CA ALA A 146 -0.28 20.46 -7.88
C ALA A 146 0.51 21.45 -8.76
N ILE A 147 1.33 20.97 -9.70
CA ILE A 147 2.10 21.82 -10.62
C ILE A 147 1.19 22.38 -11.71
N SER A 148 0.25 21.60 -12.26
CA SER A 148 -0.67 22.07 -13.28
C SER A 148 -1.57 23.18 -12.72
N GLY A 149 -2.22 22.99 -11.57
CA GLY A 149 -3.04 24.03 -10.94
C GLY A 149 -2.24 25.30 -10.59
N ALA A 150 -0.97 25.16 -10.17
CA ALA A 150 -0.16 26.31 -9.78
C ALA A 150 0.48 27.08 -10.95
N CYS A 151 0.75 26.42 -12.09
CA CYS A 151 1.56 26.99 -13.17
C CYS A 151 0.81 27.15 -14.50
N ILE A 152 -0.42 26.63 -14.62
CA ILE A 152 -1.18 26.64 -15.88
C ILE A 152 -2.38 27.57 -15.75
N PRO A 153 -2.36 28.75 -16.40
CA PRO A 153 -3.55 29.58 -16.53
C PRO A 153 -4.63 28.84 -17.34
N PRO A 154 -5.92 28.99 -16.99
CA PRO A 154 -7.03 28.29 -17.65
C PRO A 154 -7.15 28.56 -19.16
N ASP A 155 -6.49 29.61 -19.67
CA ASP A 155 -6.56 30.04 -21.07
C ASP A 155 -5.23 29.81 -21.83
N ALA A 156 -4.30 29.07 -21.24
CA ALA A 156 -2.97 28.82 -21.81
C ALA A 156 -3.03 27.76 -22.92
N GLY A 157 -3.67 28.10 -24.04
CA GLY A 157 -3.68 27.25 -25.23
C GLY A 157 -2.25 26.88 -25.66
N GLY A 158 -2.02 25.60 -25.95
CA GLY A 158 -0.70 25.11 -26.39
C GLY A 158 -0.34 23.70 -25.87
N PRO A 159 0.95 23.33 -25.87
CA PRO A 159 1.41 21.99 -25.50
C PRO A 159 1.11 21.59 -24.04
N LEU A 160 0.76 22.55 -23.18
CA LEU A 160 0.40 22.31 -21.79
C LEU A 160 -0.95 21.57 -21.64
N GLU A 161 -1.95 21.91 -22.46
CA GLU A 161 -3.27 21.26 -22.48
C GLU A 161 -3.13 19.76 -22.81
N VAL A 162 -2.24 19.42 -23.75
CA VAL A 162 -1.93 18.03 -24.10
C VAL A 162 -1.31 17.29 -22.91
N VAL A 163 -0.47 17.96 -22.12
CA VAL A 163 0.15 17.36 -20.94
C VAL A 163 -0.90 17.11 -19.86
N GLU A 164 -1.77 18.07 -19.57
CA GLU A 164 -2.89 17.90 -18.62
C GLU A 164 -3.77 16.70 -18.98
N ILE A 165 -4.19 16.59 -20.24
CA ILE A 165 -5.00 15.45 -20.71
C ILE A 165 -4.30 14.09 -20.49
N ILE A 166 -2.98 14.02 -20.72
CA ILE A 166 -2.21 12.79 -20.50
C ILE A 166 -2.21 12.42 -19.01
N PHE A 167 -2.01 13.38 -18.12
CA PHE A 167 -1.96 13.12 -16.69
C PHE A 167 -3.32 12.85 -16.07
N ASP A 168 -4.37 13.52 -16.53
CA ASP A 168 -5.76 13.20 -16.17
C ASP A 168 -6.09 11.77 -16.60
N SER A 169 -5.66 11.37 -17.80
CA SER A 169 -5.81 9.97 -18.26
C SER A 169 -5.09 8.98 -17.34
N ILE A 170 -3.90 9.31 -16.86
CA ILE A 170 -3.15 8.48 -15.89
C ILE A 170 -3.88 8.43 -14.54
N ASN A 171 -4.47 9.54 -14.10
CA ASN A 171 -5.22 9.62 -12.85
C ASN A 171 -6.51 8.79 -12.91
N VAL A 172 -7.25 8.85 -14.02
CA VAL A 172 -8.42 7.97 -14.26
C VAL A 172 -8.01 6.50 -14.31
N LEU A 173 -6.85 6.18 -14.89
CA LEU A 173 -6.27 4.84 -14.91
C LEU A 173 -5.54 4.46 -13.61
N GLN A 174 -5.53 5.31 -12.58
CA GLN A 174 -4.79 5.07 -11.34
C GLN A 174 -5.19 3.73 -10.70
N GLY A 175 -6.48 3.38 -10.75
CA GLY A 175 -6.98 2.08 -10.29
C GLY A 175 -6.33 0.89 -11.01
N PHE A 176 -6.09 1.01 -12.32
CA PHE A 176 -5.39 0.00 -13.10
C PHE A 176 -3.91 -0.12 -12.70
N PHE A 177 -3.22 1.00 -12.47
CA PHE A 177 -1.84 0.99 -11.99
C PHE A 177 -1.72 0.38 -10.58
N ILE A 178 -2.65 0.71 -9.67
CA ILE A 178 -2.78 0.06 -8.36
C ILE A 178 -2.89 -1.44 -8.52
N PHE A 179 -3.82 -1.91 -9.37
CA PHE A 179 -4.00 -3.32 -9.63
C PHE A 179 -2.71 -3.97 -10.14
N CYS A 180 -2.06 -3.38 -11.13
CA CYS A 180 -0.81 -3.90 -11.69
C CYS A 180 0.28 -4.01 -10.63
N VAL A 181 0.44 -2.96 -9.84
CA VAL A 181 1.45 -2.89 -8.78
C VAL A 181 1.17 -3.92 -7.68
N PHE A 182 -0.04 -4.00 -7.14
CA PHE A 182 -0.35 -4.85 -6.00
C PHE A 182 -0.61 -6.31 -6.36
N VAL A 183 -1.32 -6.56 -7.46
CA VAL A 183 -1.85 -7.88 -7.84
C VAL A 183 -0.93 -8.61 -8.82
N LEU A 184 -0.37 -7.93 -9.84
CA LEU A 184 0.53 -8.55 -10.83
C LEU A 184 1.95 -8.81 -10.28
N LYS A 185 2.05 -9.30 -9.05
CA LYS A 185 3.30 -9.82 -8.50
C LYS A 185 3.66 -11.10 -9.26
N MET A 186 4.90 -11.20 -9.73
CA MET A 186 5.45 -12.44 -10.33
C MET A 186 5.19 -13.70 -9.49
N LYS A 187 5.12 -13.57 -8.15
CA LYS A 187 4.73 -14.66 -7.26
C LYS A 187 3.28 -15.11 -7.47
N PHE A 188 2.35 -14.17 -7.61
CA PHE A 188 0.94 -14.41 -7.89
C PHE A 188 0.76 -14.99 -9.29
N LEU A 189 1.37 -14.40 -10.32
CA LEU A 189 1.33 -14.93 -11.70
C LEU A 189 1.92 -16.34 -11.80
N LYS A 190 3.04 -16.63 -11.11
CA LYS A 190 3.60 -17.99 -11.04
C LYS A 190 2.71 -18.97 -10.27
N ALA A 191 1.92 -18.50 -9.30
CA ALA A 191 0.98 -19.35 -8.57
C ALA A 191 -0.27 -19.63 -9.43
N LEU A 192 -0.77 -18.61 -10.13
CA LEU A 192 -1.88 -18.72 -11.08
C LEU A 192 -1.52 -19.65 -12.24
N LYS A 193 -0.36 -19.43 -12.88
CA LYS A 193 0.17 -20.33 -13.91
C LYS A 193 0.30 -21.76 -13.40
N ARG A 194 0.78 -21.97 -12.16
CA ARG A 194 0.85 -23.33 -11.57
C ARG A 194 -0.52 -23.98 -11.35
N ARG A 195 -1.56 -23.20 -11.02
CA ARG A 195 -2.94 -23.72 -10.93
C ARG A 195 -3.50 -24.06 -12.31
N PHE A 196 -3.26 -23.23 -13.32
CA PHE A 196 -3.71 -23.50 -14.70
C PHE A 196 -2.92 -24.61 -15.40
N THR A 197 -1.62 -24.78 -15.12
CA THR A 197 -0.78 -25.82 -15.73
C THR A 197 -0.77 -27.14 -14.93
N GLY A 198 -1.56 -27.27 -13.85
CA GLY A 198 -1.74 -28.53 -13.10
C GLY A 198 -0.49 -29.13 -12.44
N LYS A 199 0.68 -28.49 -12.50
CA LYS A 199 1.93 -29.04 -11.94
C LYS A 199 1.87 -29.02 -10.41
N LYS A 200 1.53 -30.17 -9.81
CA LYS A 200 1.64 -30.42 -8.37
C LYS A 200 3.07 -30.13 -7.91
N ARG A 201 3.23 -29.60 -6.69
CA ARG A 201 4.56 -29.42 -6.08
C ARG A 201 5.25 -30.79 -6.11
N PRO A 202 6.51 -30.91 -6.57
CA PRO A 202 7.27 -32.11 -6.25
C PRO A 202 7.27 -32.22 -4.73
N HIS A 203 6.78 -33.35 -4.22
CA HIS A 203 6.80 -33.65 -2.80
C HIS A 203 8.26 -33.50 -2.37
N ARG A 204 8.57 -32.47 -1.58
CA ARG A 204 9.92 -32.32 -1.02
C ARG A 204 10.03 -33.45 0.00
N ILE A 205 10.51 -34.60 -0.43
CA ILE A 205 10.94 -35.66 0.49
C ILE A 205 12.04 -35.00 1.30
N ILE A 206 11.73 -34.67 2.56
CA ILE A 206 12.73 -34.33 3.55
C ILE A 206 13.46 -35.65 3.79
N ARG A 207 14.56 -35.90 3.07
CA ARG A 207 15.51 -36.93 3.47
C ARG A 207 16.13 -36.44 4.78
N SER A 208 15.61 -36.92 5.90
CA SER A 208 16.36 -36.91 7.15
C SER A 208 17.57 -37.82 6.93
N ASN A 209 18.76 -37.24 6.82
CA ASN A 209 20.00 -37.99 6.94
C ASN A 209 20.12 -38.42 8.41
N TYR A 210 19.48 -39.53 8.77
CA TYR A 210 19.92 -40.32 9.91
C TYR A 210 20.98 -41.28 9.38
N SER A 211 22.23 -40.94 9.67
CA SER A 211 23.34 -41.87 9.56
C SER A 211 23.09 -43.03 10.52
N GLY A 212 23.05 -44.25 9.98
CA GLY A 212 23.18 -45.47 10.76
C GLY A 212 21.96 -46.38 10.78
N VAL A 213 22.24 -47.64 10.45
CA VAL A 213 21.45 -48.86 10.72
C VAL A 213 20.52 -49.32 9.60
N THR A 214 21.05 -50.32 8.88
CA THR A 214 20.40 -51.38 8.11
C THR A 214 19.18 -51.96 8.83
N ALA A 215 18.00 -51.97 8.16
CA ALA A 215 17.06 -53.09 8.20
C ALA A 215 15.98 -52.92 7.13
N SER A 216 15.79 -53.96 6.34
CA SER A 216 14.72 -54.16 5.36
C SER A 216 13.38 -54.35 6.06
N SER A 217 12.30 -53.71 5.56
CA SER A 217 10.96 -54.31 5.52
C SER A 217 10.00 -53.43 4.74
N TYR A 218 9.37 -54.03 3.72
CA TYR A 218 8.15 -53.56 3.07
C TYR A 218 7.01 -53.48 4.10
N ILE A 219 6.33 -52.34 4.20
CA ILE A 219 4.95 -52.31 4.72
C ILE A 219 4.13 -51.37 3.83
N ASP A 220 3.25 -51.99 3.06
CA ASP A 220 2.10 -51.41 2.37
C ASP A 220 0.98 -51.19 3.41
N VAL A 221 0.38 -49.99 3.46
CA VAL A 221 -0.88 -49.76 4.18
C VAL A 221 -1.75 -48.82 3.37
N THR A 222 -2.57 -49.42 2.52
CA THR A 222 -3.86 -48.89 2.10
C THR A 222 -4.89 -49.03 3.24
N SER A 223 -5.75 -48.02 3.35
CA SER A 223 -7.09 -48.00 4.00
C SER A 223 -7.22 -47.31 5.38
N PRO A 224 -8.21 -46.39 5.53
CA PRO A 224 -8.51 -45.69 6.78
C PRO A 224 -9.49 -46.50 7.64
N LYS A 225 -9.21 -46.67 8.94
CA LYS A 225 -10.21 -47.15 9.91
C LYS A 225 -10.82 -45.97 10.64
N LEU A 226 -12.14 -45.85 10.45
CA LEU A 226 -13.09 -45.15 11.31
C LEU A 226 -12.98 -45.67 12.75
N VAL A 227 -12.95 -44.77 13.73
CA VAL A 227 -13.18 -45.09 15.14
C VAL A 227 -14.40 -44.29 15.58
N ASN A 228 -15.52 -44.99 15.75
CA ASN A 228 -16.69 -44.54 16.47
C ASN A 228 -16.37 -44.50 17.97
N ILE A 229 -16.76 -43.42 18.65
CA ILE A 229 -16.80 -43.35 20.11
C ILE A 229 -18.27 -43.37 20.51
N SER A 230 -18.64 -44.39 21.25
CA SER A 230 -19.91 -44.58 21.94
C SER A 230 -20.11 -43.57 23.07
N THR A 231 -21.32 -43.03 23.17
CA THR A 231 -21.99 -42.73 24.45
C THR A 231 -23.43 -43.18 24.32
#